data_AF-A0A4S2AWU0-F1
#
_entry.id   AF-A0A4S2AWU0-F1
#
_cell.length_a   1.000
_cell.length_b   1.000
_cell.length_c   1.000
_cell.angle_alpha   90.00
_cell.angle_beta   90.00
_cell.angle_gamma   90.00
#
_symmetry.space_group_name_H-M   'P 1'
#
loop_
_entity.id
_entity.type
_entity.pdbx_description
1 polymer ?
#
loop_
_entity_poly.entity_id
_entity_poly.type
_entity_poly.pdbx_seq_one_letter_code
_entity_poly.pdbx_strand_id
1 'polypeptide(L)'
;MKKIILSLITAMTMSLAMNAQQIETPFAYPQAPDTLSTLEDRTSYVIMKFWDNCDFKKVMPDTAKFNRAFRDYISFVPYAYTDSIRKSANALLNRFKDNPKAILQIAEQADRNLFGPEAPFWSDEVFIMFARSVLANKKISNADKAPYMEKVKMLNSSQVGANVNQLSYTTRHGATHDLYNQNGEFIAMIFVDESCADCSIIMLRLETDVAVTNLVKSGKLKIVVINVGEATPKWKEEVADYPYEWEVGSAPDAAKYIDLRNMPNIYLLDNEHKVVLRNMSVDQLLRICENLNLQQNTTTKE
;
A
#
# COMPACT_ATOMS: atom_id res chain seq x y z
N MET A 1 29.78 64.60 45.92
CA MET A 1 30.80 63.70 46.54
C MET A 1 30.24 62.28 46.48
N LYS A 2 30.55 61.52 45.42
CA LYS A 2 31.53 60.40 45.36
C LYS A 2 31.14 59.15 46.19
N LYS A 3 31.13 58.00 45.48
CA LYS A 3 31.12 56.55 45.89
C LYS A 3 29.70 55.93 45.97
N ILE A 4 29.21 55.12 45.01
CA ILE A 4 29.60 53.78 44.47
C ILE A 4 29.59 52.66 45.52
N ILE A 5 28.77 51.62 45.25
CA ILE A 5 28.89 50.14 45.47
C ILE A 5 27.44 49.61 45.62
N LEU A 6 26.76 49.10 44.57
CA LEU A 6 26.83 47.78 43.92
C LEU A 6 26.43 46.58 44.83
N SER A 7 25.30 45.92 44.50
CA SER A 7 24.87 44.52 44.82
C SER A 7 23.35 44.48 45.05
N LEU A 8 22.50 43.58 44.56
CA LEU A 8 22.63 42.27 43.90
C LEU A 8 21.28 42.06 43.17
N ILE A 9 21.26 41.80 41.85
CA ILE A 9 20.05 41.31 41.16
C ILE A 9 20.15 39.79 41.14
N THR A 10 19.43 39.14 42.04
CA THR A 10 19.18 37.69 42.00
C THR A 10 18.21 37.40 40.86
N ALA A 11 18.75 37.10 39.68
CA ALA A 11 17.96 36.49 38.61
C ALA A 11 17.66 35.04 39.01
N MET A 12 16.45 34.82 39.51
CA MET A 12 15.89 33.49 39.75
C MET A 12 15.60 32.86 38.39
N THR A 13 16.55 32.12 37.83
CA THR A 13 16.32 31.28 36.66
C THR A 13 15.50 30.08 37.10
N MET A 14 14.18 30.16 36.90
CA MET A 14 13.26 29.03 37.03
C MET A 14 13.50 28.09 35.85
N SER A 15 14.29 27.04 36.07
CA SER A 15 14.50 25.97 35.10
C SER A 15 13.19 25.19 34.95
N LEU A 16 12.45 25.43 33.88
CA LEU A 16 11.41 24.53 33.41
C LEU A 16 12.10 23.27 32.89
N ALA A 17 12.26 22.27 33.76
CA ALA A 17 12.55 20.92 33.31
C ALA A 17 11.31 20.41 32.58
N MET A 18 11.33 20.46 31.24
CA MET A 18 10.43 19.67 30.42
C MET A 18 10.75 18.21 30.71
N ASN A 19 9.93 17.55 31.53
CA ASN A 19 9.91 16.10 31.60
C ASN A 19 9.48 15.60 30.23
N ALA A 20 10.44 15.25 29.38
CA ALA A 20 10.19 14.35 28.27
C ALA A 20 9.64 13.08 28.88
N GLN A 21 8.34 12.83 28.69
CA GLN A 21 7.68 11.63 29.17
C GLN A 21 8.42 10.44 28.56
N GLN A 22 9.23 9.75 29.37
CA GLN A 22 10.03 8.63 28.91
C GLN A 22 9.06 7.56 28.43
N ILE A 23 8.99 7.40 27.11
CA ILE A 23 8.13 6.43 26.44
C ILE A 23 8.60 5.04 26.89
N GLU A 24 7.98 4.47 27.91
CA GLU A 24 8.41 3.21 28.56
C GLU A 24 8.28 2.05 27.57
N THR A 25 9.37 1.59 26.95
CA THR A 25 9.31 0.49 25.97
C THR A 25 9.02 -0.84 26.66
N PRO A 26 8.33 -1.81 26.01
CA PRO A 26 8.03 -3.11 26.62
C PRO A 26 9.25 -3.92 27.09
N PHE A 27 10.42 -3.65 26.51
CA PHE A 27 11.74 -4.16 26.90
C PHE A 27 12.83 -3.23 26.35
N ALA A 28 14.10 -3.47 26.71
CA ALA A 28 15.24 -2.67 26.23
C ALA A 28 15.53 -2.94 24.75
N TYR A 29 15.21 -1.96 23.89
CA TYR A 29 15.49 -2.03 22.45
C TYR A 29 16.99 -1.90 22.17
N PRO A 30 17.50 -2.59 21.14
CA PRO A 30 18.91 -2.47 20.77
C PRO A 30 19.24 -1.04 20.32
N GLN A 31 20.45 -0.60 20.62
CA GLN A 31 21.01 0.64 20.11
C GLN A 31 22.08 0.33 19.08
N ALA A 32 21.99 0.95 17.91
CA ALA A 32 23.03 0.82 16.89
C ALA A 32 24.33 1.46 17.39
N PRO A 33 25.49 0.81 17.20
CA PRO A 33 26.77 1.39 17.59
C PRO A 33 27.06 2.65 16.77
N ASP A 34 27.77 3.62 17.38
CA ASP A 34 28.11 4.90 16.74
C ASP A 34 29.01 4.76 15.51
N THR A 35 29.61 3.59 15.31
CA THR A 35 30.38 3.25 14.11
C THR A 35 29.50 3.13 12.85
N LEU A 36 28.19 2.95 12.99
CA LEU A 36 27.25 2.94 11.86
C LEU A 36 26.75 4.36 11.60
N SER A 37 27.11 4.90 10.44
CA SER A 37 26.90 6.32 10.08
C SER A 37 25.63 6.58 9.29
N THR A 38 25.14 5.62 8.51
CA THR A 38 23.94 5.79 7.68
C THR A 38 22.68 5.44 8.47
N LEU A 39 21.53 5.99 8.04
CA LEU A 39 20.24 5.63 8.63
C LEU A 39 19.98 4.14 8.39
N GLU A 40 20.25 3.66 7.18
CA GLU A 40 19.99 2.30 6.71
C GLU A 40 20.80 1.24 7.46
N ASP A 41 22.07 1.51 7.73
CA ASP A 41 22.91 0.61 8.52
C ASP A 41 22.41 0.51 9.97
N ARG A 42 22.08 1.67 10.57
CA ARG A 42 21.64 1.75 11.97
C ARG A 42 20.29 1.05 12.16
N THR A 43 19.31 1.30 11.29
CA THR A 43 17.98 0.67 11.35
C THR A 43 18.07 -0.82 11.02
N SER A 44 18.95 -1.22 10.09
CA SER A 44 19.23 -2.62 9.80
C SER A 44 19.84 -3.36 10.99
N TYR A 45 20.73 -2.71 11.75
CA TYR A 45 21.25 -3.27 12.99
C TYR A 45 20.12 -3.43 14.02
N VAL A 46 19.34 -2.37 14.25
CA VAL A 46 18.25 -2.37 15.22
C VAL A 46 17.22 -3.44 14.90
N ILE A 47 16.77 -3.57 13.64
CA ILE A 47 15.74 -4.54 13.26
C ILE A 47 16.24 -5.98 13.46
N MET A 48 17.47 -6.31 13.05
CA MET A 48 18.04 -7.65 13.24
C MET A 48 18.18 -8.06 14.71
N LYS A 49 18.36 -7.07 15.59
CA LYS A 49 18.59 -7.26 17.02
C LYS A 49 17.36 -6.98 17.88
N PHE A 50 16.27 -6.56 17.26
CA PHE A 50 15.12 -5.99 17.97
C PHE A 50 14.60 -6.93 19.06
N TRP A 51 14.50 -8.21 18.74
CA TRP A 51 13.91 -9.21 19.64
C TRP A 51 14.91 -9.91 20.57
N ASP A 52 16.21 -9.55 20.55
CA ASP A 52 17.27 -10.26 21.30
C ASP A 52 17.05 -10.18 22.83
N ASN A 53 16.59 -9.03 23.33
CA ASN A 53 16.33 -8.80 24.76
C ASN A 53 14.86 -9.07 25.17
N CYS A 54 14.02 -9.53 24.25
CA CYS A 54 12.60 -9.72 24.52
C CYS A 54 12.35 -10.99 25.35
N ASP A 55 11.82 -10.84 26.57
CA ASP A 55 11.23 -11.95 27.31
C ASP A 55 9.84 -12.26 26.74
N PHE A 56 9.80 -13.08 25.70
CA PHE A 56 8.56 -13.45 25.02
C PHE A 56 7.54 -14.15 25.93
N LYS A 57 7.94 -14.74 27.06
CA LYS A 57 6.99 -15.32 28.03
C LYS A 57 6.19 -14.25 28.76
N LYS A 58 6.74 -13.04 28.90
CA LYS A 58 6.07 -11.87 29.47
C LYS A 58 5.38 -11.02 28.41
N VAL A 59 6.03 -10.84 27.26
CA VAL A 59 5.56 -9.92 26.22
C VAL A 59 4.42 -10.52 25.40
N MET A 60 4.50 -11.79 24.96
CA MET A 60 3.47 -12.36 24.08
C MET A 60 2.07 -12.44 24.73
N PRO A 61 1.92 -12.87 26.00
CA PRO A 61 0.60 -12.94 26.63
C PRO A 61 -0.01 -11.58 26.97
N ASP A 62 0.82 -10.52 27.08
CA ASP A 62 0.39 -9.14 27.29
C ASP A 62 0.20 -8.46 25.92
N THR A 63 -1.03 -8.57 25.40
CA THR A 63 -1.38 -8.06 24.05
C THR A 63 -1.01 -6.59 23.87
N ALA A 64 -1.14 -5.75 24.90
CA ALA A 64 -0.79 -4.33 24.79
C ALA A 64 0.74 -4.15 24.61
N LYS A 65 1.54 -4.86 25.41
CA LYS A 65 3.00 -4.86 25.27
C LYS A 65 3.45 -5.42 23.93
N PHE A 66 2.91 -6.55 23.50
CA PHE A 66 3.27 -7.15 22.21
C PHE A 66 2.91 -6.24 21.04
N ASN A 67 1.69 -5.70 21.00
CA ASN A 67 1.23 -4.85 19.90
C ASN A 67 2.12 -3.61 19.77
N ARG A 68 2.50 -3.01 20.90
CA ARG A 68 3.43 -1.88 20.90
C ARG A 68 4.82 -2.27 20.42
N ALA A 69 5.39 -3.35 20.96
CA ALA A 69 6.70 -3.83 20.52
C ALA A 69 6.72 -4.17 19.03
N PHE A 70 5.65 -4.79 18.52
CA PHE A 70 5.54 -5.15 17.10
C PHE A 70 5.39 -3.89 16.22
N ARG A 71 4.60 -2.90 16.63
CA ARG A 71 4.52 -1.61 15.93
C ARG A 71 5.88 -0.92 15.87
N ASP A 72 6.59 -0.87 17.00
CA ASP A 72 7.92 -0.26 17.08
C ASP A 72 8.91 -1.03 16.17
N TYR A 73 8.86 -2.37 16.17
CA TYR A 73 9.64 -3.21 15.27
C TYR A 73 9.40 -2.88 13.79
N ILE A 74 8.13 -2.78 13.38
CA ILE A 74 7.74 -2.49 12.01
C ILE A 74 8.11 -1.06 11.60
N SER A 75 8.17 -0.10 12.53
CA SER A 75 8.53 1.29 12.23
C SER A 75 9.92 1.46 11.60
N PHE A 76 10.82 0.47 11.76
CA PHE A 76 12.15 0.48 11.14
C PHE A 76 12.18 -0.05 9.70
N VAL A 77 11.13 -0.74 9.25
CA VAL A 77 11.06 -1.39 7.93
C VAL A 77 11.28 -0.42 6.76
N PRO A 78 10.69 0.80 6.71
CA PRO A 78 10.89 1.71 5.58
C PRO A 78 12.34 2.18 5.38
N TYR A 79 13.18 1.99 6.39
CA TYR A 79 14.52 2.55 6.45
C TYR A 79 15.61 1.49 6.51
N ALA A 80 15.28 0.19 6.51
CA ALA A 80 16.26 -0.89 6.66
C ALA A 80 16.47 -1.63 5.33
N TYR A 81 17.62 -2.32 5.19
CA TYR A 81 17.87 -3.18 4.04
C TYR A 81 16.89 -4.35 4.01
N THR A 82 16.37 -4.66 2.81
CA THR A 82 15.43 -5.78 2.57
C THR A 82 15.92 -7.10 3.15
N ASP A 83 17.22 -7.40 3.01
CA ASP A 83 17.81 -8.62 3.56
C ASP A 83 17.79 -8.68 5.09
N SER A 84 17.99 -7.54 5.75
CA SER A 84 17.94 -7.41 7.21
C SER A 84 16.51 -7.60 7.72
N ILE A 85 15.53 -6.98 7.06
CA ILE A 85 14.10 -7.15 7.34
C ILE A 85 13.73 -8.62 7.20
N ARG A 86 14.12 -9.26 6.08
CA ARG A 86 13.80 -10.64 5.78
C ARG A 86 14.39 -11.61 6.81
N LYS A 87 15.67 -11.45 7.15
CA LYS A 87 16.35 -12.27 8.16
C LYS A 87 15.70 -12.12 9.53
N SER A 88 15.41 -10.89 9.95
CA SER A 88 14.79 -10.60 11.24
C SER A 88 13.38 -11.20 11.35
N ALA A 89 12.52 -10.96 10.34
CA ALA A 89 11.16 -11.50 10.32
C ALA A 89 11.15 -13.03 10.36
N ASN A 90 12.04 -13.68 9.57
CA ASN A 90 12.19 -15.13 9.59
C ASN A 90 12.69 -15.64 10.95
N ALA A 91 13.61 -14.94 11.61
CA ALA A 91 14.07 -15.31 12.95
C ALA A 91 12.94 -15.26 13.99
N LEU A 92 12.11 -14.22 13.95
CA LEU A 92 10.92 -14.10 14.79
C LEU A 92 9.93 -15.25 14.53
N LEU A 93 9.59 -15.50 13.27
CA LEU A 93 8.65 -16.57 12.88
C LEU A 93 9.17 -17.96 13.26
N ASN A 94 10.46 -18.24 13.03
CA ASN A 94 11.07 -19.52 13.37
C ASN A 94 11.06 -19.81 14.87
N ARG A 95 11.17 -18.78 15.71
CA ARG A 95 11.04 -18.91 17.18
C ARG A 95 9.68 -19.46 17.59
N PHE A 96 8.63 -19.16 16.82
CA PHE A 96 7.24 -19.54 17.11
C PHE A 96 6.68 -20.61 16.16
N LYS A 97 7.49 -21.25 15.33
CA LYS A 97 7.04 -22.20 14.28
C LYS A 97 6.09 -23.30 14.79
N ASP A 98 6.28 -23.75 16.03
CA ASP A 98 5.50 -24.81 16.67
C ASP A 98 4.31 -24.30 17.49
N ASN A 99 4.12 -22.98 17.58
CA ASN A 99 3.05 -22.32 18.32
C ASN A 99 2.09 -21.61 17.35
N PRO A 100 1.00 -22.28 16.89
CA PRO A 100 0.08 -21.70 15.91
C PRO A 100 -0.61 -20.42 16.41
N LYS A 101 -0.90 -20.31 17.72
CA LYS A 101 -1.51 -19.11 18.30
C LYS A 101 -0.58 -17.90 18.21
N ALA A 102 0.71 -18.10 18.50
CA ALA A 102 1.70 -17.03 18.37
C ALA A 102 1.90 -16.59 16.91
N ILE A 103 1.91 -17.54 15.97
CA ILE A 103 1.99 -17.22 14.53
C ILE A 103 0.79 -16.38 14.07
N LEU A 104 -0.42 -16.75 14.50
CA LEU A 104 -1.63 -15.95 14.21
C LEU A 104 -1.55 -14.54 14.82
N GLN A 105 -1.13 -14.43 16.08
CA GLN A 105 -0.97 -13.13 16.75
C GLN A 105 0.06 -12.23 16.04
N ILE A 106 1.19 -12.80 15.60
CA ILE A 106 2.20 -12.08 14.81
C ILE A 106 1.62 -11.62 13.48
N ALA A 107 0.93 -12.51 12.76
CA ALA A 107 0.35 -12.20 11.45
C ALA A 107 -0.78 -11.16 11.54
N GLU A 108 -1.57 -11.18 12.60
CA GLU A 108 -2.59 -10.15 12.85
C GLU A 108 -1.95 -8.77 13.07
N GLN A 109 -0.83 -8.72 13.79
CA GLN A 109 -0.10 -7.46 13.94
C GLN A 109 0.58 -7.03 12.63
N ALA A 110 1.07 -7.97 11.82
CA ALA A 110 1.56 -7.65 10.47
C ALA A 110 0.46 -7.06 9.60
N ASP A 111 -0.75 -7.63 9.62
CA ASP A 111 -1.93 -7.11 8.92
C ASP A 111 -2.22 -5.66 9.32
N ARG A 112 -2.35 -5.40 10.64
CA ARG A 112 -2.65 -4.06 11.17
C ARG A 112 -1.58 -3.01 10.87
N ASN A 113 -0.30 -3.39 10.78
CA ASN A 113 0.80 -2.43 10.65
C ASN A 113 1.38 -2.34 9.22
N LEU A 114 1.06 -3.26 8.32
CA LEU A 114 1.63 -3.31 6.96
C LEU A 114 0.60 -3.43 5.84
N PHE A 115 -0.67 -3.74 6.16
CA PHE A 115 -1.69 -3.99 5.14
C PHE A 115 -2.97 -3.20 5.35
N GLY A 116 -3.51 -3.23 6.56
CA GLY A 116 -4.82 -2.68 6.89
C GLY A 116 -4.91 -1.15 6.78
N PRO A 117 -6.12 -0.59 6.94
CA PRO A 117 -6.36 0.86 6.83
C PRO A 117 -5.62 1.66 7.90
N GLU A 118 -5.38 1.07 9.08
CA GLU A 118 -4.66 1.70 10.19
C GLU A 118 -3.14 1.57 10.08
N ALA A 119 -2.63 0.97 9.00
CA ALA A 119 -1.21 0.77 8.82
C ALA A 119 -0.51 2.13 8.61
N PRO A 120 0.59 2.43 9.34
CA PRO A 120 1.33 3.67 9.16
C PRO A 120 1.96 3.79 7.75
N PHE A 121 2.19 2.65 7.10
CA PHE A 121 2.57 2.52 5.69
C PHE A 121 2.18 1.12 5.22
N TRP A 122 2.05 0.92 3.91
CA TRP A 122 1.86 -0.41 3.34
C TRP A 122 3.17 -1.01 2.85
N SER A 123 3.33 -2.31 3.08
CA SER A 123 4.42 -3.10 2.49
C SER A 123 3.92 -4.48 2.14
N ASP A 124 3.56 -4.67 0.88
CA ASP A 124 2.99 -5.92 0.35
C ASP A 124 3.94 -7.08 0.57
N GLU A 125 5.23 -6.91 0.25
CA GLU A 125 6.25 -7.95 0.37
C GLU A 125 6.40 -8.42 1.82
N VAL A 126 6.54 -7.48 2.77
CA VAL A 126 6.75 -7.81 4.18
C VAL A 126 5.48 -8.40 4.80
N PHE A 127 4.30 -7.89 4.45
CA PHE A 127 3.02 -8.50 4.86
C PHE A 127 2.91 -9.95 4.34
N ILE A 128 3.19 -10.18 3.05
CA ILE A 128 3.12 -11.51 2.43
C ILE A 128 4.07 -12.49 3.15
N MET A 129 5.24 -12.05 3.62
CA MET A 129 6.13 -12.91 4.40
C MET A 129 5.46 -13.44 5.68
N PHE A 130 4.82 -12.57 6.47
CA PHE A 130 4.11 -12.98 7.68
C PHE A 130 2.87 -13.81 7.35
N ALA A 131 2.08 -13.43 6.34
CA ALA A 131 0.92 -14.19 5.89
C ALA A 131 1.29 -15.62 5.45
N ARG A 132 2.39 -15.79 4.71
CA ARG A 132 2.87 -17.12 4.28
C ARG A 132 3.18 -18.05 5.46
N SER A 133 3.62 -17.51 6.60
CA SER A 133 3.86 -18.32 7.80
C SER A 133 2.57 -18.96 8.35
N VAL A 134 1.44 -18.24 8.25
CA VAL A 134 0.11 -18.75 8.60
C VAL A 134 -0.30 -19.86 7.62
N LEU A 135 -0.19 -19.57 6.32
CA LEU A 135 -0.60 -20.49 5.25
C LEU A 135 0.20 -21.81 5.28
N ALA A 136 1.50 -21.74 5.55
CA ALA A 136 2.38 -22.90 5.64
C ALA A 136 2.20 -23.75 6.91
N ASN A 137 1.59 -23.22 7.97
CA ASN A 137 1.45 -23.93 9.24
C ASN A 137 0.31 -24.95 9.19
N LYS A 138 0.63 -26.25 9.30
CA LYS A 138 -0.35 -27.35 9.24
C LYS A 138 -1.29 -27.42 10.45
N LYS A 139 -0.94 -26.75 11.56
CA LYS A 139 -1.73 -26.74 12.81
C LYS A 139 -2.74 -25.58 12.87
N ILE A 140 -2.74 -24.69 11.88
CA ILE A 140 -3.70 -23.58 11.77
C ILE A 140 -4.88 -24.04 10.89
N SER A 141 -6.10 -23.73 11.32
CA SER A 141 -7.33 -24.15 10.63
C SER A 141 -7.47 -23.48 9.26
N ASN A 142 -8.26 -24.08 8.36
CA ASN A 142 -8.54 -23.47 7.06
C ASN A 142 -9.32 -22.14 7.20
N ALA A 143 -10.18 -22.04 8.20
CA ALA A 143 -10.92 -20.82 8.49
C ALA A 143 -9.97 -19.66 8.86
N ASP A 144 -8.98 -19.91 9.71
CA ASP A 144 -7.99 -18.90 10.10
C ASP A 144 -7.03 -18.56 8.94
N LYS A 145 -6.81 -19.48 7.99
CA LYS A 145 -5.98 -19.24 6.81
C LYS A 145 -6.68 -18.42 5.73
N ALA A 146 -8.00 -18.55 5.61
CA ALA A 146 -8.76 -18.00 4.49
C ALA A 146 -8.52 -16.49 4.27
N PRO A 147 -8.58 -15.62 5.31
CA PRO A 147 -8.35 -14.19 5.11
C PRO A 147 -6.94 -13.86 4.59
N TYR A 148 -5.92 -14.57 5.08
CA TYR A 148 -4.53 -14.38 4.61
C TYR A 148 -4.35 -14.90 3.19
N MET A 149 -5.00 -16.01 2.84
CA MET A 149 -4.94 -16.58 1.49
C MET A 149 -5.57 -15.64 0.46
N GLU A 150 -6.73 -15.07 0.78
CA GLU A 150 -7.43 -14.09 -0.07
C GLU A 150 -6.56 -12.85 -0.31
N LYS A 151 -6.00 -12.26 0.76
CA LYS A 151 -5.11 -11.10 0.65
C LYS A 151 -3.85 -11.42 -0.16
N VAL A 152 -3.20 -12.55 0.09
CA VAL A 152 -2.01 -12.95 -0.69
C VAL A 152 -2.35 -13.17 -2.15
N LYS A 153 -3.49 -13.80 -2.48
CA LYS A 153 -3.95 -13.99 -3.86
C LYS A 153 -4.18 -12.64 -4.55
N MET A 154 -4.91 -11.74 -3.91
CA MET A 154 -5.20 -10.40 -4.42
C MET A 154 -3.92 -9.56 -4.61
N LEU A 155 -3.01 -9.58 -3.64
CA LEU A 155 -1.75 -8.82 -3.74
C LEU A 155 -0.87 -9.35 -4.87
N ASN A 156 -0.75 -10.68 -5.02
CA ASN A 156 0.07 -11.28 -6.06
C ASN A 156 -0.43 -10.95 -7.47
N SER A 157 -1.74 -10.81 -7.69
CA SER A 157 -2.32 -10.41 -8.97
C SER A 157 -2.33 -8.89 -9.20
N SER A 158 -1.89 -8.10 -8.21
CA SER A 158 -1.85 -6.64 -8.28
C SER A 158 -0.44 -6.09 -8.42
N GLN A 159 0.61 -6.94 -8.34
CA GLN A 159 2.00 -6.51 -8.45
C GLN A 159 2.38 -6.18 -9.89
N VAL A 160 3.34 -5.27 -10.05
CA VAL A 160 3.99 -5.03 -11.35
C VAL A 160 4.57 -6.34 -11.90
N GLY A 161 4.30 -6.62 -13.17
CA GLY A 161 4.66 -7.85 -13.86
C GLY A 161 3.69 -9.02 -13.69
N ALA A 162 2.70 -8.92 -12.80
CA ALA A 162 1.66 -9.94 -12.64
C ALA A 162 0.50 -9.72 -13.62
N ASN A 163 -0.14 -10.81 -14.02
CA ASN A 163 -1.45 -10.75 -14.67
C ASN A 163 -2.51 -10.38 -13.65
N VAL A 164 -3.36 -9.41 -13.99
CA VAL A 164 -4.53 -9.09 -13.17
C VAL A 164 -5.46 -10.29 -13.16
N ASN A 165 -6.05 -10.59 -12.01
CA ASN A 165 -7.08 -11.62 -11.92
C ASN A 165 -8.23 -11.29 -12.86
N GLN A 166 -8.92 -12.34 -13.33
CA GLN A 166 -10.16 -12.15 -14.06
C GLN A 166 -11.12 -11.26 -13.26
N LEU A 167 -11.63 -10.22 -13.90
CA LEU A 167 -12.52 -9.24 -13.29
C LEU A 167 -13.75 -9.07 -14.18
N SER A 168 -14.87 -9.62 -13.74
CA SER A 168 -16.17 -9.43 -14.38
C SER A 168 -16.90 -8.23 -13.79
N TYR A 169 -17.63 -7.51 -14.63
CA TYR A 169 -18.34 -6.28 -14.25
C TYR A 169 -19.62 -6.09 -15.07
N THR A 170 -20.54 -5.30 -14.52
CA THR A 170 -21.78 -4.92 -15.20
C THR A 170 -21.58 -3.59 -15.90
N THR A 171 -21.73 -3.55 -17.22
CA THR A 171 -21.60 -2.31 -18.01
C THR A 171 -22.69 -1.29 -17.68
N ARG A 172 -22.47 -0.03 -18.05
CA ARG A 172 -23.49 1.04 -17.99
C ARG A 172 -24.79 0.71 -18.75
N HIS A 173 -24.75 -0.22 -19.71
CA HIS A 173 -25.92 -0.72 -20.44
C HIS A 173 -26.53 -2.01 -19.87
N GLY A 174 -25.99 -2.54 -18.77
CA GLY A 174 -26.52 -3.70 -18.07
C GLY A 174 -26.03 -5.07 -18.55
N ALA A 175 -25.19 -5.12 -19.60
CA ALA A 175 -24.52 -6.35 -20.01
C ALA A 175 -23.38 -6.70 -19.05
N THR A 176 -23.08 -8.00 -18.88
CA THR A 176 -21.91 -8.47 -18.12
C THR A 176 -20.72 -8.66 -19.04
N HIS A 177 -19.61 -7.99 -18.75
CA HIS A 177 -18.34 -8.10 -19.47
C HIS A 177 -17.22 -8.54 -18.53
N ASP A 178 -16.05 -8.82 -19.12
CA ASP A 178 -14.82 -9.18 -18.41
C ASP A 178 -13.65 -8.31 -18.90
N LEU A 179 -12.70 -8.02 -18.01
CA LEU A 179 -11.48 -7.27 -18.33
C LEU A 179 -10.71 -7.89 -19.50
N TYR A 180 -10.64 -9.22 -19.57
CA TYR A 180 -9.90 -9.91 -20.64
C TYR A 180 -10.57 -9.77 -22.02
N ASN A 181 -11.79 -9.24 -22.10
CA ASN A 181 -12.45 -8.92 -23.37
C ASN A 181 -12.02 -7.54 -23.89
N GLN A 182 -11.33 -6.74 -23.09
CA GLN A 182 -10.87 -5.41 -23.44
C GLN A 182 -9.47 -5.49 -24.05
N ASN A 183 -9.30 -4.89 -25.23
CA ASN A 183 -8.06 -4.95 -26.00
C ASN A 183 -7.51 -3.54 -26.24
N GLY A 184 -6.19 -3.42 -26.18
CA GLY A 184 -5.42 -2.21 -26.50
C GLY A 184 -3.91 -2.54 -26.40
N GLU A 185 -3.05 -1.72 -27.00
CA GLU A 185 -1.60 -1.83 -26.77
C GLU A 185 -1.27 -1.59 -25.29
N PHE A 186 -2.01 -0.66 -24.68
CA PHE A 186 -2.10 -0.45 -23.24
C PHE A 186 -3.55 -0.37 -22.79
N ILE A 187 -3.81 -0.80 -21.55
CA ILE A 187 -5.13 -0.72 -20.92
C ILE A 187 -5.00 0.09 -19.62
N ALA A 188 -5.61 1.28 -19.56
CA ALA A 188 -5.72 2.05 -18.33
C ALA A 188 -6.99 1.63 -17.59
N MET A 189 -6.82 0.86 -16.52
CA MET A 189 -7.90 0.52 -15.60
C MET A 189 -8.00 1.58 -14.50
N ILE A 190 -9.18 2.17 -14.37
CA ILE A 190 -9.42 3.26 -13.42
C ILE A 190 -10.54 2.84 -12.48
N PHE A 191 -10.19 2.65 -11.22
CA PHE A 191 -11.12 2.29 -10.16
C PHE A 191 -11.57 3.56 -9.44
N VAL A 192 -12.88 3.74 -9.38
CA VAL A 192 -13.57 4.85 -8.73
C VAL A 192 -14.61 4.32 -7.77
N ASP A 193 -14.99 5.12 -6.79
CA ASP A 193 -16.11 4.81 -5.88
C ASP A 193 -17.04 6.02 -5.77
N GLU A 194 -18.30 5.81 -5.38
CA GLU A 194 -19.30 6.89 -5.28
C GLU A 194 -18.96 7.94 -4.21
N SER A 195 -18.13 7.61 -3.22
CA SER A 195 -17.69 8.51 -2.15
C SER A 195 -16.44 9.31 -2.49
N CYS A 196 -15.84 9.06 -3.65
CA CYS A 196 -14.56 9.62 -4.05
C CYS A 196 -14.72 11.05 -4.58
N ALA A 197 -14.27 12.02 -3.77
CA ALA A 197 -14.35 13.45 -4.09
C ALA A 197 -13.58 13.82 -5.37
N ASP A 198 -12.45 13.17 -5.64
CA ASP A 198 -11.55 13.51 -6.75
C ASP A 198 -11.89 12.77 -8.05
N CYS A 199 -12.78 11.76 -8.01
CA CYS A 199 -13.01 10.87 -9.14
C CYS A 199 -13.59 11.61 -10.35
N SER A 200 -14.54 12.52 -10.15
CA SER A 200 -15.13 13.32 -11.22
C SER A 200 -14.10 14.23 -11.91
N ILE A 201 -13.18 14.82 -11.15
CA ILE A 201 -12.11 15.66 -11.68
C ILE A 201 -11.14 14.83 -12.52
N ILE A 202 -10.76 13.64 -12.06
CA ILE A 202 -9.89 12.74 -12.83
C ILE A 202 -10.53 12.34 -14.15
N MET A 203 -11.82 12.00 -14.15
CA MET A 203 -12.56 11.64 -15.37
C MET A 203 -12.61 12.80 -16.36
N LEU A 204 -12.96 14.01 -15.90
CA LEU A 204 -12.99 15.21 -16.76
C LEU A 204 -11.63 15.51 -17.37
N ARG A 205 -10.54 15.37 -16.60
CA ARG A 205 -9.18 15.61 -17.10
C ARG A 205 -8.78 14.62 -18.18
N LEU A 206 -9.18 13.36 -18.07
CA LEU A 206 -8.90 12.35 -19.09
C LEU A 206 -9.75 12.56 -20.35
N GLU A 207 -11.02 12.95 -20.18
CA GLU A 207 -11.93 13.22 -21.29
C GLU A 207 -11.49 14.42 -22.13
N THR A 208 -10.99 15.46 -21.47
CA THR A 208 -10.59 16.72 -22.14
C THR A 208 -9.15 16.70 -22.67
N ASP A 209 -8.37 15.67 -22.36
CA ASP A 209 -6.99 15.55 -22.82
C ASP A 209 -6.92 15.06 -24.27
N VAL A 210 -6.29 15.88 -25.12
CA VAL A 210 -6.13 15.60 -26.55
C VAL A 210 -5.25 14.37 -26.78
N ALA A 211 -4.23 14.16 -25.94
CA ALA A 211 -3.32 13.07 -26.13
C ALA A 211 -3.99 11.72 -25.83
N VAL A 212 -4.72 11.65 -24.71
CA VAL A 212 -5.58 10.51 -24.36
C VAL A 212 -6.59 10.22 -25.48
N THR A 213 -7.31 11.25 -25.94
CA THR A 213 -8.32 11.11 -27.00
C THR A 213 -7.73 10.52 -28.28
N ASN A 214 -6.55 10.98 -28.71
CA ASN A 214 -5.89 10.47 -29.92
C ASN A 214 -5.48 8.99 -29.76
N LEU A 215 -4.92 8.61 -28.61
CA LEU A 215 -4.50 7.22 -28.35
C LEU A 215 -5.68 6.25 -28.24
N VAL A 216 -6.79 6.71 -27.66
CA VAL A 216 -8.02 5.94 -27.59
C VAL A 216 -8.59 5.70 -28.99
N LYS A 217 -8.69 6.76 -29.80
CA LYS A 217 -9.18 6.64 -31.18
C LYS A 217 -8.29 5.79 -32.08
N SER A 218 -6.97 5.79 -31.85
CA SER A 218 -6.04 4.94 -32.59
C SER A 218 -5.99 3.49 -32.08
N GLY A 219 -6.71 3.14 -31.02
CA GLY A 219 -6.70 1.81 -30.40
C GLY A 219 -5.43 1.48 -29.60
N LYS A 220 -4.53 2.45 -29.40
CA LYS A 220 -3.31 2.26 -28.61
C LYS A 220 -3.60 2.21 -27.11
N LEU A 221 -4.54 3.02 -26.65
CA LEU A 221 -4.96 3.06 -25.27
C LEU A 221 -6.42 2.62 -25.16
N LYS A 222 -6.70 1.62 -24.32
CA LYS A 222 -8.06 1.32 -23.89
C LYS A 222 -8.29 1.87 -22.49
N ILE A 223 -9.30 2.71 -22.32
CA ILE A 223 -9.75 3.15 -20.99
C ILE A 223 -10.86 2.22 -20.51
N VAL A 224 -10.69 1.69 -19.30
CA VAL A 224 -11.66 0.85 -18.59
C VAL A 224 -11.91 1.46 -17.21
N VAL A 225 -13.08 2.06 -17.03
CA VAL A 225 -13.51 2.67 -15.77
C VAL A 225 -14.39 1.68 -15.00
N ILE A 226 -14.00 1.37 -13.76
CA ILE A 226 -14.71 0.44 -12.88
C ILE A 226 -15.16 1.18 -11.62
N ASN A 227 -16.47 1.30 -11.45
CA ASN A 227 -17.08 1.72 -10.18
C ASN A 227 -17.06 0.55 -9.18
N VAL A 228 -16.50 0.77 -8.00
CA VAL A 228 -16.49 -0.18 -6.87
C VAL A 228 -17.77 -0.02 -6.04
N GLY A 229 -18.90 -0.21 -6.72
CA GLY A 229 -20.23 -0.06 -6.18
C GLY A 229 -21.25 -0.82 -7.02
N GLU A 230 -22.51 -0.75 -6.64
CA GLU A 230 -23.60 -1.39 -7.36
C GLU A 230 -23.93 -0.64 -8.66
N ALA A 231 -24.38 -1.36 -9.68
CA ALA A 231 -24.78 -0.79 -10.96
C ALA A 231 -26.16 -0.11 -10.88
N THR A 232 -26.30 0.89 -10.01
CA THR A 232 -27.57 1.58 -9.72
C THR A 232 -28.06 2.37 -10.94
N PRO A 233 -29.38 2.65 -11.05
CA PRO A 233 -29.89 3.53 -12.10
C PRO A 233 -29.25 4.92 -12.09
N LYS A 234 -28.97 5.47 -10.90
CA LYS A 234 -28.31 6.77 -10.72
C LYS A 234 -26.89 6.75 -11.29
N TRP A 235 -26.10 5.73 -10.94
CA TRP A 235 -24.75 5.57 -11.48
C TRP A 235 -24.77 5.47 -13.01
N LYS A 236 -25.71 4.73 -13.59
CA LYS A 236 -25.85 4.61 -15.06
C LYS A 236 -26.13 5.96 -15.73
N GLU A 237 -26.95 6.80 -15.11
CA GLU A 237 -27.24 8.16 -15.59
C GLU A 237 -25.99 9.06 -15.52
N GLU A 238 -25.25 9.00 -14.40
CA GLU A 238 -24.02 9.79 -14.20
C GLU A 238 -22.91 9.50 -15.22
N VAL A 239 -22.80 8.25 -15.68
CA VAL A 239 -21.77 7.83 -16.65
C VAL A 239 -22.30 7.68 -18.08
N ALA A 240 -23.54 8.12 -18.33
CA ALA A 240 -24.19 7.98 -19.63
C ALA A 240 -23.43 8.72 -20.73
N ASP A 241 -22.92 9.91 -20.41
CA ASP A 241 -22.27 10.81 -21.36
C ASP A 241 -20.76 10.59 -21.51
N TYR A 242 -20.16 9.66 -20.75
CA TYR A 242 -18.74 9.33 -20.92
C TYR A 242 -18.46 8.84 -22.35
N PRO A 243 -17.26 9.12 -22.91
CA PRO A 243 -16.92 8.76 -24.29
C PRO A 243 -17.31 7.32 -24.65
N TYR A 244 -17.84 7.13 -25.86
CA TYR A 244 -18.33 5.82 -26.31
C TYR A 244 -17.20 4.78 -26.37
N GLU A 245 -15.99 5.21 -26.69
CA GLU A 245 -14.80 4.36 -26.79
C GLU A 245 -14.33 3.83 -25.42
N TRP A 246 -14.73 4.48 -24.32
CA TRP A 246 -14.41 4.03 -22.97
C TRP A 246 -15.31 2.87 -22.58
N GLU A 247 -14.70 1.85 -21.96
CA GLU A 247 -15.44 0.80 -21.29
C GLU A 247 -15.77 1.26 -19.87
N VAL A 248 -17.04 1.24 -19.50
CA VAL A 248 -17.50 1.72 -18.19
C VAL A 248 -18.39 0.67 -17.55
N GLY A 249 -18.00 0.23 -16.35
CA GLY A 249 -18.64 -0.85 -15.63
C GLY A 249 -18.67 -0.67 -14.12
N SER A 250 -19.46 -1.51 -13.46
CA SER A 250 -19.59 -1.60 -12.00
C SER A 250 -19.19 -3.00 -11.55
N ALA A 251 -18.32 -3.08 -10.55
CA ALA A 251 -17.87 -4.31 -9.91
C ALA A 251 -17.76 -4.13 -8.39
N PRO A 252 -18.85 -4.38 -7.63
CA PRO A 252 -18.85 -4.25 -6.17
C PRO A 252 -17.76 -5.08 -5.49
N ASP A 253 -17.43 -6.22 -6.09
CA ASP A 253 -16.48 -7.20 -5.58
C ASP A 253 -15.04 -7.03 -6.08
N ALA A 254 -14.74 -5.94 -6.81
CA ALA A 254 -13.43 -5.74 -7.43
C ALA A 254 -12.25 -5.86 -6.44
N ALA A 255 -12.42 -5.34 -5.21
CA ALA A 255 -11.40 -5.37 -4.17
C ALA A 255 -11.00 -6.79 -3.71
N LYS A 256 -11.75 -7.83 -4.09
CA LYS A 256 -11.37 -9.24 -3.86
C LYS A 256 -10.28 -9.72 -4.82
N TYR A 257 -10.16 -9.07 -5.98
CA TYR A 257 -9.33 -9.54 -7.10
C TYR A 257 -8.13 -8.65 -7.37
N ILE A 258 -8.22 -7.37 -7.01
CA ILE A 258 -7.19 -6.37 -7.21
C ILE A 258 -7.09 -5.46 -5.98
N ASP A 259 -5.90 -4.94 -5.73
CA ASP A 259 -5.64 -4.08 -4.57
C ASP A 259 -6.17 -2.67 -4.77
N LEU A 260 -7.24 -2.34 -4.05
CA LEU A 260 -7.93 -1.05 -4.09
C LEU A 260 -7.87 -0.32 -2.74
N ARG A 261 -6.83 -0.56 -1.94
CA ARG A 261 -6.67 0.12 -0.64
C ARG A 261 -6.50 1.64 -0.75
N ASN A 262 -6.03 2.13 -1.90
CA ASN A 262 -5.99 3.55 -2.24
C ASN A 262 -6.97 3.83 -3.39
N MET A 263 -7.87 4.80 -3.21
CA MET A 263 -8.88 5.20 -4.19
C MET A 263 -8.82 6.72 -4.40
N PRO A 264 -9.01 7.23 -5.63
CA PRO A 264 -9.10 6.47 -6.89
C PRO A 264 -7.79 5.75 -7.20
N ASN A 265 -7.88 4.64 -7.94
CA ASN A 265 -6.71 3.85 -8.32
C ASN A 265 -6.60 3.72 -9.83
N ILE A 266 -5.41 3.97 -10.36
CA ILE A 266 -5.11 3.78 -11.78
C ILE A 266 -4.04 2.70 -11.92
N TYR A 267 -4.38 1.66 -12.68
CA TYR A 267 -3.47 0.64 -13.17
C TYR A 267 -3.26 0.83 -14.67
N LEU A 268 -2.02 0.67 -15.12
CA LEU A 268 -1.70 0.56 -16.55
C LEU A 268 -1.28 -0.87 -16.83
N LEU A 269 -1.99 -1.52 -17.74
CA LEU A 269 -1.69 -2.86 -18.21
C LEU A 269 -1.11 -2.84 -19.62
N ASP A 270 -0.34 -3.86 -19.97
CA ASP A 270 0.04 -4.14 -21.35
C ASP A 270 -1.06 -4.93 -22.09
N ASN A 271 -0.77 -5.31 -23.34
CA ASN A 271 -1.66 -6.07 -24.20
C ASN A 271 -1.86 -7.55 -23.79
N GLU A 272 -1.12 -8.04 -22.78
CA GLU A 272 -1.30 -9.35 -22.16
C GLU A 272 -1.97 -9.25 -20.77
N HIS A 273 -2.51 -8.07 -20.43
CA HIS A 273 -3.14 -7.75 -19.14
C HIS A 273 -2.18 -7.85 -17.95
N LYS A 274 -0.86 -7.72 -18.18
CA LYS A 274 0.12 -7.60 -17.10
C LYS A 274 0.16 -6.19 -16.58
N VAL A 275 0.26 -6.05 -15.26
CA VAL A 275 0.44 -4.75 -14.61
C VAL A 275 1.80 -4.18 -14.98
N VAL A 276 1.82 -3.09 -15.74
CA VAL A 276 3.02 -2.31 -16.04
C VAL A 276 3.27 -1.30 -14.91
N LEU A 277 2.19 -0.63 -14.48
CA LEU A 277 2.20 0.34 -13.39
C LEU A 277 0.92 0.21 -12.57
N ARG A 278 0.99 0.56 -11.28
CA ARG A 278 -0.12 0.56 -10.34
C ARG A 278 -0.08 1.77 -9.43
N ASN A 279 -1.20 2.10 -8.77
CA ASN A 279 -1.32 3.25 -7.87
C ASN A 279 -0.87 4.56 -8.54
N MET A 280 -1.13 4.71 -9.84
CA MET A 280 -0.74 5.91 -10.58
C MET A 280 -1.65 7.08 -10.26
N SER A 281 -1.08 8.28 -10.26
CA SER A 281 -1.87 9.50 -10.37
C SER A 281 -2.31 9.75 -11.81
N VAL A 282 -3.39 10.51 -11.98
CA VAL A 282 -3.84 10.94 -13.32
C VAL A 282 -2.75 11.71 -14.06
N ASP A 283 -1.93 12.50 -13.36
CA ASP A 283 -0.82 13.24 -13.99
C ASP A 283 0.23 12.31 -14.59
N GLN A 284 0.48 11.16 -13.97
CA GLN A 284 1.40 10.16 -14.53
C GLN A 284 0.82 9.54 -15.80
N LEU A 285 -0.48 9.22 -15.80
CA LEU A 285 -1.16 8.68 -16.98
C LEU A 285 -1.14 9.68 -18.14
N LEU A 286 -1.47 10.95 -17.89
CA LEU A 286 -1.45 12.01 -18.90
C LEU A 286 -0.06 12.18 -19.50
N ARG A 287 0.99 12.25 -18.67
CA ARG A 287 2.38 12.34 -19.15
C ARG A 287 2.79 11.13 -19.99
N ILE A 288 2.35 9.92 -19.65
CA ILE A 288 2.60 8.73 -20.47
C ILE A 288 1.91 8.88 -21.84
N CYS A 289 0.65 9.35 -21.86
CA CYS A 289 -0.10 9.54 -23.10
C CYS A 289 0.53 10.59 -24.03
N GLU A 290 0.99 11.71 -23.47
CA GLU A 290 1.72 12.75 -24.21
C GLU A 290 2.97 12.17 -24.89
N ASN A 291 3.79 11.43 -24.13
CA ASN A 291 5.02 10.83 -24.65
C ASN A 291 4.75 9.79 -25.76
N LEU A 292 3.73 8.95 -25.60
CA LEU A 292 3.34 7.96 -26.60
C LEU A 292 2.88 8.62 -27.91
N ASN A 293 2.16 9.74 -27.84
CA ASN A 293 1.76 10.47 -29.05
C ASN A 293 2.92 11.16 -29.77
N LEU A 294 3.90 11.69 -29.03
CA LEU A 294 5.10 12.28 -29.64
C LEU A 294 5.87 11.23 -30.45
N GLN A 295 5.97 10.00 -29.94
CA GLN A 295 6.61 8.90 -30.65
C GLN A 295 5.87 8.56 -31.95
N GLN A 296 4.54 8.47 -31.94
CA GLN A 296 3.76 8.22 -33.16
C GLN A 296 3.99 9.26 -34.26
N ASN A 297 4.04 10.54 -33.87
CA ASN A 297 4.24 11.65 -34.81
C ASN A 297 5.64 11.65 -35.43
N THR A 298 6.60 10.98 -34.79
CA THR A 298 7.97 10.85 -35.28
C THR A 298 8.07 9.68 -36.26
N THR A 299 7.45 8.53 -35.96
CA THR A 299 7.47 7.34 -36.83
C THR A 299 6.64 7.50 -38.12
N THR A 300 5.66 8.39 -38.13
CA THR A 300 4.81 8.64 -39.33
C THR A 300 5.45 9.62 -40.32
N LYS A 301 6.59 10.23 -39.97
CA LYS A 301 7.32 11.22 -40.79
C LYS A 301 8.56 10.66 -41.49
N GLU A 302 8.86 9.38 -41.29
CA GLU A 302 9.88 8.61 -42.03
C GLU A 302 9.21 7.72 -43.09
#